data_AF-A0A521GXR3-F1
#
_entry.id   AF-A0A521GXR3-F1
#
_cell.length_a   1.000
_cell.length_b   1.000
_cell.length_c   1.000
_cell.angle_alpha   90.00
_cell.angle_beta   90.00
_cell.angle_gamma   90.00
#
_symmetry.space_group_name_H-M   'P 1'
#
loop_
_entity.id
_entity.type
_entity.pdbx_description
1 polymer ?
#
loop_
_entity_poly.entity_id
_entity_poly.type
_entity_poly.pdbx_seq_one_letter_code
_entity_poly.pdbx_strand_id
1 'polypeptide(L)'
;MAISKKIAAVLVLSVLATSAVSSPVLAHNGSHDEDEPHTTTTSQTTSIEDKVKARASSSDDTQADDKLKADFQNRAKQQVEDLKKNAKQKTQAARQTACNERKNGAEQRITSISTNTARFQTKLDSIFTKVQAYKTDKNLTVENYDTLVAAVTSAQSASADSIAALKGLQPTIDCTKDTNAQNVAAFRTAAQDSRDKLKAYMKSLKELLKAVRDAKQSTQTQTKTENEGSTN
;
A
#
# COMPACT_ATOMS: atom_id res chain seq x y z
N MET A 1 -3.33 37.55 39.10
CA MET A 1 -3.26 38.05 37.72
C MET A 1 -2.59 36.93 36.91
N ALA A 2 -3.27 36.13 36.08
CA ALA A 2 -4.09 36.49 34.91
C ALA A 2 -3.29 37.44 33.99
N ILE A 3 -2.98 37.09 32.73
CA ILE A 3 -3.93 36.78 31.66
C ILE A 3 -3.41 35.66 30.73
N SER A 4 -4.32 34.82 30.24
CA SER A 4 -4.05 33.79 29.21
C SER A 4 -4.10 34.36 27.80
N LYS A 5 -3.39 33.75 26.84
CA LYS A 5 -3.83 33.72 25.42
C LYS A 5 -3.63 32.33 24.81
N LYS A 6 -4.71 31.81 24.23
CA LYS A 6 -4.81 30.56 23.44
C LYS A 6 -5.09 30.93 21.97
N ILE A 7 -5.18 29.92 21.09
CA ILE A 7 -5.76 29.98 19.72
C ILE A 7 -4.75 30.61 18.71
N ALA A 8 -4.56 30.12 17.47
CA ALA A 8 -5.39 29.24 16.65
C ALA A 8 -4.63 28.04 16.04
N ALA A 9 -5.33 26.91 15.91
CA ALA A 9 -5.04 25.91 14.88
C ALA A 9 -5.86 26.25 13.63
N VAL A 10 -5.24 26.23 12.45
CA VAL A 10 -5.94 26.34 11.16
C VAL A 10 -5.68 25.08 10.36
N LEU A 11 -6.74 24.27 10.22
CA LEU A 11 -6.72 22.97 9.58
C LEU A 11 -7.42 23.10 8.23
N VAL A 12 -6.66 23.31 7.15
CA VAL A 12 -7.22 23.40 5.79
C VAL A 12 -7.30 21.99 5.19
N LEU A 13 -8.52 21.48 5.14
CA LEU A 13 -8.84 20.18 4.55
C LEU A 13 -9.24 20.36 3.08
N SER A 14 -8.30 20.12 2.15
CA SER A 14 -8.59 20.13 0.71
C SER A 14 -8.65 18.71 0.15
N VAL A 15 -9.87 18.19 0.01
CA VAL A 15 -10.17 16.90 -0.61
C VAL A 15 -10.53 17.11 -2.07
N LEU A 16 -9.76 16.55 -2.99
CA LEU A 16 -10.15 16.27 -4.39
C LEU A 16 -9.27 15.15 -4.95
N ALA A 17 -9.81 13.94 -4.99
CA ALA A 17 -9.18 12.78 -5.62
C ALA A 17 -10.15 12.18 -6.65
N THR A 18 -9.93 12.49 -7.93
CA THR A 18 -10.68 11.90 -9.04
C THR A 18 -10.13 10.51 -9.36
N SER A 19 -10.78 9.46 -8.86
CA SER A 19 -10.45 8.08 -9.21
C SER A 19 -10.99 7.72 -10.59
N ALA A 20 -10.11 7.63 -11.59
CA ALA A 20 -10.43 6.98 -12.85
C ALA A 20 -10.57 5.46 -12.62
N VAL A 21 -11.74 4.90 -12.95
CA VAL A 21 -11.98 3.46 -12.93
C VAL A 21 -11.63 2.85 -14.29
N SER A 22 -10.52 2.13 -14.36
CA SER A 22 -10.16 1.29 -15.49
C SER A 22 -10.70 -0.13 -15.29
N SER A 23 -11.71 -0.49 -16.08
CA SER A 23 -12.27 -1.84 -16.12
C SER A 23 -11.30 -2.84 -16.76
N PRO A 24 -11.16 -4.08 -16.25
CA PRO A 24 -10.44 -5.12 -16.94
C PRO A 24 -11.26 -5.65 -18.13
N VAL A 25 -10.66 -5.66 -19.32
CA VAL A 25 -11.18 -6.38 -20.49
C VAL A 25 -10.89 -7.86 -20.32
N LEU A 26 -11.93 -8.71 -20.32
CA LEU A 26 -11.75 -10.14 -20.56
C LEU A 26 -11.56 -10.36 -22.07
N ALA A 27 -10.31 -10.57 -22.50
CA ALA A 27 -10.03 -11.09 -23.83
C ALA A 27 -10.22 -12.62 -23.82
N HIS A 28 -11.34 -13.10 -24.35
CA HIS A 28 -11.49 -14.49 -24.74
C HIS A 28 -11.14 -14.59 -26.23
N ASN A 29 -9.90 -14.98 -26.54
CA ASN A 29 -9.45 -15.13 -27.93
C ASN A 29 -9.33 -16.60 -28.28
N GLY A 30 -10.38 -17.14 -28.90
CA GLY A 30 -10.35 -18.41 -29.63
C GLY A 30 -10.36 -18.14 -31.14
N SER A 31 -9.47 -18.83 -31.85
CA SER A 31 -9.53 -19.09 -33.30
C SER A 31 -8.83 -20.46 -33.48
N HIS A 32 -9.37 -21.48 -34.17
CA HIS A 32 -9.64 -21.56 -35.63
C HIS A 32 -8.36 -21.21 -36.44
N ASP A 33 -7.89 -21.94 -37.46
CA ASP A 33 -8.47 -22.78 -38.53
C ASP A 33 -7.43 -23.86 -38.96
N GLU A 34 -7.67 -24.96 -39.70
CA GLU A 34 -8.81 -25.81 -40.15
C GLU A 34 -8.21 -27.20 -40.56
N ASP A 35 -8.99 -28.30 -40.63
CA ASP A 35 -8.83 -29.37 -41.67
C ASP A 35 -9.97 -30.42 -41.62
N GLU A 36 -10.67 -30.61 -42.75
CA GLU A 36 -11.75 -31.57 -43.05
C GLU A 36 -11.16 -32.92 -43.59
N PRO A 37 -11.96 -33.94 -44.04
CA PRO A 37 -13.42 -34.13 -43.99
C PRO A 37 -13.87 -35.48 -43.40
N HIS A 38 -15.19 -35.65 -43.23
CA HIS A 38 -16.00 -36.75 -43.85
C HIS A 38 -17.29 -37.13 -43.08
N THR A 39 -18.44 -36.91 -43.74
CA THR A 39 -19.69 -37.74 -43.75
C THR A 39 -20.22 -38.29 -42.41
N THR A 40 -21.48 -38.02 -42.02
CA THR A 40 -22.65 -38.60 -42.71
C THR A 40 -23.96 -37.90 -42.30
N THR A 41 -24.74 -37.46 -43.28
CA THR A 41 -26.13 -37.02 -43.12
C THR A 41 -27.08 -38.22 -43.00
N THR A 42 -27.92 -38.26 -41.96
CA THR A 42 -29.21 -38.99 -42.01
C THR A 42 -30.28 -38.24 -41.23
N SER A 43 -31.14 -37.52 -41.96
CA SER A 43 -32.44 -37.09 -41.43
C SER A 43 -33.46 -38.22 -41.65
N GLN A 44 -34.21 -38.59 -40.62
CA GLN A 44 -35.49 -39.27 -40.81
C GLN A 44 -36.58 -38.59 -39.97
N THR A 45 -37.35 -37.75 -40.66
CA THR A 45 -38.67 -37.32 -40.25
C THR A 45 -39.68 -38.32 -40.81
N THR A 46 -40.47 -38.97 -39.97
CA THR A 46 -41.73 -39.59 -40.39
C THR A 46 -42.83 -39.29 -39.39
N SER A 47 -44.01 -38.96 -39.94
CA SER A 47 -45.20 -38.51 -39.22
C SER A 47 -45.76 -39.55 -38.27
N ILE A 48 -46.33 -39.08 -37.15
CA ILE A 48 -47.60 -39.62 -36.66
C ILE A 48 -48.53 -38.42 -36.45
N GLU A 49 -49.55 -38.33 -37.30
CA GLU A 49 -50.62 -37.34 -37.19
C GLU A 49 -51.63 -37.71 -36.09
N ASP A 50 -52.30 -36.67 -35.60
CA ASP A 50 -53.60 -36.65 -34.95
C ASP A 50 -54.16 -37.89 -34.23
N LYS A 51 -54.32 -37.73 -32.91
CA LYS A 51 -55.63 -38.00 -32.32
C LYS A 51 -55.96 -37.08 -31.13
N VAL A 52 -56.41 -35.86 -31.44
CA VAL A 52 -57.18 -35.08 -30.47
C VAL A 52 -58.47 -35.84 -30.13
N LYS A 53 -58.56 -36.38 -28.92
CA LYS A 53 -59.86 -36.73 -28.32
C LYS A 53 -59.97 -36.08 -26.95
N ALA A 54 -60.70 -34.97 -26.92
CA ALA A 54 -61.05 -34.27 -25.70
C ALA A 54 -61.74 -35.22 -24.70
N ARG A 55 -61.28 -35.17 -23.45
CA ARG A 55 -62.06 -35.64 -22.29
C ARG A 55 -62.06 -34.52 -21.26
N ALA A 56 -63.18 -33.79 -21.19
CA ALA A 56 -63.40 -32.76 -20.19
C ALA A 56 -63.74 -33.39 -18.83
N SER A 57 -62.72 -33.51 -17.97
CA SER A 57 -62.75 -33.75 -16.51
C SER A 57 -61.25 -33.74 -16.11
N SER A 58 -60.72 -32.89 -15.23
CA SER A 58 -61.28 -32.32 -13.99
C SER A 58 -60.76 -30.89 -13.74
N SER A 59 -61.52 -30.07 -13.00
CA SER A 59 -61.07 -28.73 -12.54
C SER A 59 -60.15 -28.76 -11.31
N ASP A 60 -59.69 -29.95 -10.90
CA ASP A 60 -58.76 -30.18 -9.78
C ASP A 60 -57.28 -30.22 -10.22
N ASP A 61 -57.00 -30.70 -11.44
CA ASP A 61 -55.62 -30.97 -11.90
C ASP A 61 -54.77 -29.70 -12.04
N THR A 62 -55.35 -28.60 -12.52
CA THR A 62 -54.65 -27.31 -12.65
C THR A 62 -54.13 -26.78 -11.30
N GLN A 63 -54.86 -27.06 -10.21
CA GLN A 63 -54.48 -26.63 -8.87
C GLN A 63 -53.35 -27.49 -8.29
N ALA A 64 -53.25 -28.76 -8.70
CA ALA A 64 -52.13 -29.63 -8.38
C ALA A 64 -50.84 -29.23 -9.13
N ASP A 65 -50.95 -28.90 -10.42
CA ASP A 65 -49.82 -28.46 -11.26
C ASP A 65 -49.23 -27.12 -10.79
N ASP A 66 -50.07 -26.12 -10.48
CA ASP A 66 -49.59 -24.84 -9.96
C ASP A 66 -48.93 -24.99 -8.58
N LYS A 67 -49.43 -25.88 -7.72
CA LYS A 67 -48.80 -26.21 -6.45
C LYS A 67 -47.45 -26.91 -6.63
N LEU A 68 -47.36 -27.87 -7.56
CA LEU A 68 -46.12 -28.56 -7.90
C LEU A 68 -45.07 -27.57 -8.45
N LYS A 69 -45.48 -26.66 -9.34
CA LYS A 69 -44.65 -25.59 -9.90
C LYS A 69 -44.16 -24.61 -8.82
N ALA A 70 -45.03 -24.22 -7.88
CA ALA A 70 -44.65 -23.40 -6.73
C ALA A 70 -43.62 -24.12 -5.82
N ASP A 71 -43.84 -25.41 -5.55
CA ASP A 71 -42.90 -26.24 -4.77
C ASP A 71 -41.53 -26.35 -5.47
N PHE A 72 -41.48 -26.56 -6.79
CA PHE A 72 -40.24 -26.55 -7.57
C PHE A 72 -39.53 -25.19 -7.50
N GLN A 73 -40.25 -24.08 -7.68
CA GLN A 73 -39.66 -22.74 -7.57
C GLN A 73 -39.12 -22.46 -6.16
N ASN A 74 -39.81 -22.91 -5.12
CA ASN A 74 -39.37 -22.74 -3.73
C ASN A 74 -38.13 -23.57 -3.42
N ARG A 75 -38.07 -24.84 -3.85
CA ARG A 75 -36.86 -25.67 -3.73
C ARG A 75 -35.69 -25.09 -4.52
N ALA A 76 -35.90 -24.60 -5.74
CA ALA A 76 -34.87 -23.94 -6.53
C ALA A 76 -34.33 -22.67 -5.84
N LYS A 77 -35.21 -21.82 -5.29
CA LYS A 77 -34.81 -20.64 -4.50
C LYS A 77 -34.00 -21.03 -3.26
N GLN A 78 -34.42 -22.06 -2.53
CA GLN A 78 -33.69 -22.59 -1.36
C GLN A 78 -32.29 -23.09 -1.76
N GLN A 79 -32.19 -23.92 -2.80
CA GLN A 79 -30.90 -24.40 -3.31
C GLN A 79 -29.98 -23.25 -3.75
N VAL A 80 -30.50 -22.22 -4.43
CA VAL A 80 -29.70 -21.04 -4.81
C VAL A 80 -29.20 -20.27 -3.59
N GLU A 81 -30.02 -20.06 -2.56
CA GLU A 81 -29.59 -19.38 -1.33
C GLU A 81 -28.60 -20.22 -0.52
N ASP A 82 -28.76 -21.53 -0.45
CA ASP A 82 -27.83 -22.40 0.25
C ASP A 82 -26.50 -22.54 -0.50
N LEU A 83 -26.51 -22.59 -1.83
CA LEU A 83 -25.29 -22.49 -2.65
C LEU A 83 -24.57 -21.15 -2.43
N LYS A 84 -25.29 -20.02 -2.37
CA LYS A 84 -24.71 -18.70 -2.03
C LYS A 84 -24.09 -18.68 -0.64
N LYS A 85 -24.75 -19.24 0.39
CA LYS A 85 -24.22 -19.33 1.76
C LYS A 85 -22.95 -20.19 1.81
N ASN A 86 -23.00 -21.38 1.21
CA ASN A 86 -21.85 -22.30 1.14
C ASN A 86 -20.66 -21.68 0.40
N ALA A 87 -20.90 -20.98 -0.73
CA ALA A 87 -19.87 -20.25 -1.45
C ALA A 87 -19.24 -19.15 -0.57
N LYS A 88 -20.06 -18.33 0.10
CA LYS A 88 -19.58 -17.30 1.05
C LYS A 88 -18.71 -17.91 2.15
N GLN A 89 -19.19 -18.96 2.83
CA GLN A 89 -18.43 -19.66 3.88
C GLN A 89 -17.09 -20.22 3.38
N LYS A 90 -17.07 -20.90 2.24
CA LYS A 90 -15.82 -21.40 1.62
C LYS A 90 -14.85 -20.26 1.29
N THR A 91 -15.34 -19.14 0.75
CA THR A 91 -14.48 -17.98 0.47
C THR A 91 -13.95 -17.31 1.75
N GLN A 92 -14.74 -17.28 2.84
CA GLN A 92 -14.31 -16.75 4.13
C GLN A 92 -13.23 -17.62 4.77
N ALA A 93 -13.43 -18.94 4.80
CA ALA A 93 -12.43 -19.90 5.29
C ALA A 93 -11.11 -19.80 4.50
N ALA A 94 -11.18 -19.76 3.17
CA ALA A 94 -9.99 -19.60 2.31
C ALA A 94 -9.24 -18.28 2.57
N ARG A 95 -9.97 -17.17 2.76
CA ARG A 95 -9.38 -15.87 3.15
C ARG A 95 -8.70 -15.91 4.51
N GLN A 96 -9.32 -16.58 5.49
CA GLN A 96 -8.79 -16.69 6.84
C GLN A 96 -7.50 -17.54 6.87
N THR A 97 -7.48 -18.67 6.17
CA THR A 97 -6.27 -19.49 5.99
C THR A 97 -5.14 -18.68 5.33
N ALA A 98 -5.40 -18.05 4.18
CA ALA A 98 -4.41 -17.24 3.48
C ALA A 98 -3.92 -16.01 4.29
N CYS A 99 -4.75 -15.47 5.19
CA CYS A 99 -4.35 -14.43 6.12
C CYS A 99 -3.41 -15.00 7.21
N ASN A 100 -3.78 -16.12 7.84
CA ASN A 100 -2.99 -16.76 8.88
C ASN A 100 -1.59 -17.18 8.38
N GLU A 101 -1.50 -17.76 7.17
CA GLU A 101 -0.23 -18.08 6.51
C GLU A 101 0.68 -16.86 6.33
N ARG A 102 0.10 -15.69 6.04
CA ARG A 102 0.83 -14.45 5.75
C ARG A 102 1.11 -13.60 6.98
N LYS A 103 0.37 -13.81 8.08
CA LYS A 103 0.40 -13.00 9.30
C LYS A 103 1.82 -12.79 9.83
N ASN A 104 2.53 -13.88 10.13
CA ASN A 104 3.88 -13.81 10.71
C ASN A 104 4.85 -13.02 9.79
N GLY A 105 4.78 -13.25 8.48
CA GLY A 105 5.59 -12.52 7.51
C GLY A 105 5.25 -11.04 7.40
N ALA A 106 3.98 -10.66 7.58
CA ALA A 106 3.56 -9.27 7.63
C ALA A 106 4.04 -8.57 8.92
N GLU A 107 3.85 -9.20 10.08
CA GLU A 107 4.24 -8.65 11.39
C GLU A 107 5.76 -8.54 11.53
N GLN A 108 6.52 -9.51 11.01
CA GLN A 108 7.99 -9.41 10.91
C GLN A 108 8.43 -8.24 10.02
N ARG A 109 7.75 -7.99 8.88
CA ARG A 109 8.05 -6.85 7.99
C ARG A 109 7.74 -5.51 8.66
N ILE A 110 6.58 -5.39 9.32
CA ILE A 110 6.17 -4.20 10.09
C ILE A 110 7.21 -3.87 11.17
N THR A 111 7.60 -4.87 11.95
CA THR A 111 8.63 -4.76 13.00
C THR A 111 9.98 -4.35 12.38
N SER A 112 10.41 -5.05 11.33
CA SER A 112 11.69 -4.79 10.65
C SER A 112 11.78 -3.38 10.08
N ILE A 113 10.70 -2.89 9.45
CA ILE A 113 10.63 -1.53 8.92
C ILE A 113 10.78 -0.50 10.05
N SER A 114 10.02 -0.66 11.14
CA SER A 114 10.05 0.23 12.31
C SER A 114 11.42 0.25 13.01
N THR A 115 12.08 -0.91 13.11
CA THR A 115 13.43 -1.03 13.67
C THR A 115 14.49 -0.42 12.74
N ASN A 116 14.39 -0.66 11.43
CA ASN A 116 15.39 -0.21 10.47
C ASN A 116 15.35 1.30 10.22
N THR A 117 14.17 1.94 10.22
CA THR A 117 14.07 3.41 10.12
C THR A 117 14.70 4.08 11.34
N ALA A 118 14.40 3.61 12.56
CA ALA A 118 15.03 4.09 13.79
C ALA A 118 16.56 3.88 13.80
N ARG A 119 17.05 2.70 13.37
CA ARG A 119 18.49 2.44 13.24
C ARG A 119 19.17 3.35 12.21
N PHE A 120 18.46 3.76 11.15
CA PHE A 120 19.02 4.66 10.13
C PHE A 120 19.08 6.10 10.64
N GLN A 121 18.06 6.57 11.37
CA GLN A 121 18.07 7.84 12.10
C GLN A 121 19.33 7.96 12.97
N THR A 122 19.55 7.01 13.89
CA THR A 122 20.71 7.02 14.81
C THR A 122 22.06 7.06 14.09
N LYS A 123 22.17 6.45 12.90
CA LYS A 123 23.39 6.53 12.08
C LYS A 123 23.62 7.93 11.51
N LEU A 124 22.56 8.58 11.02
CA LEU A 124 22.64 9.96 10.53
C LEU A 124 22.95 10.93 11.68
N ASP A 125 22.31 10.76 12.85
CA ASP A 125 22.58 11.54 14.06
C ASP A 125 24.06 11.44 14.46
N SER A 126 24.61 10.21 14.51
CA SER A 126 26.02 9.99 14.84
C SER A 126 26.99 10.65 13.85
N ILE A 127 26.64 10.66 12.56
CA ILE A 127 27.44 11.36 11.53
C ILE A 127 27.34 12.88 11.74
N PHE A 128 26.15 13.42 11.99
CA PHE A 128 25.94 14.85 12.21
C PHE A 128 26.74 15.38 13.42
N THR A 129 26.73 14.66 14.54
CA THR A 129 27.57 14.99 15.70
C THR A 129 29.06 14.97 15.36
N LYS A 130 29.53 13.97 14.60
CA LYS A 130 30.94 13.87 14.19
C LYS A 130 31.37 15.00 13.25
N VAL A 131 30.48 15.47 12.38
CA VAL A 131 30.75 16.60 11.47
C VAL A 131 30.88 17.91 12.25
N GLN A 132 30.00 18.14 13.23
CA GLN A 132 30.09 19.31 14.12
C GLN A 132 31.38 19.30 14.94
N ALA A 133 31.72 18.16 15.55
CA ALA A 133 32.99 17.98 16.25
C ALA A 133 34.19 18.24 15.33
N TYR A 134 34.22 17.64 14.13
CA TYR A 134 35.32 17.81 13.18
C TYR A 134 35.56 19.27 12.75
N LYS A 135 34.48 20.05 12.55
CA LYS A 135 34.56 21.48 12.25
C LYS A 135 35.27 22.23 13.38
N THR A 136 34.89 21.95 14.63
CA THR A 136 35.47 22.58 15.83
C THR A 136 36.91 22.13 16.06
N ASP A 137 37.19 20.82 16.07
CA ASP A 137 38.52 20.24 16.31
C ASP A 137 39.58 20.69 15.29
N LYS A 138 39.14 21.11 14.11
CA LYS A 138 40.00 21.61 13.01
C LYS A 138 39.88 23.11 12.79
N ASN A 139 39.16 23.84 13.65
CA ASN A 139 38.93 25.29 13.56
C ASN A 139 38.54 25.76 12.15
N LEU A 140 37.72 24.97 11.45
CA LEU A 140 37.37 25.24 10.05
C LEU A 140 36.36 26.39 9.96
N THR A 141 36.68 27.38 9.12
CA THR A 141 35.74 28.42 8.69
C THR A 141 34.95 27.89 7.51
N VAL A 142 33.65 27.69 7.70
CA VAL A 142 32.74 27.13 6.69
C VAL A 142 31.69 28.20 6.38
N GLU A 143 31.58 28.59 5.11
CA GLU A 143 30.58 29.56 4.69
C GLU A 143 29.16 29.01 4.85
N ASN A 144 28.20 29.85 5.26
CA ASN A 144 26.79 29.48 5.47
C ASN A 144 26.57 28.29 6.42
N TYR A 145 27.52 28.02 7.33
CA TYR A 145 27.49 26.87 8.24
C TYR A 145 26.21 26.78 9.07
N ASP A 146 25.78 27.88 9.68
CA ASP A 146 24.60 27.89 10.56
C ASP A 146 23.31 27.60 9.78
N THR A 147 23.21 28.08 8.53
CA THR A 147 22.10 27.77 7.61
C THR A 147 22.08 26.27 7.25
N LEU A 148 23.25 25.68 6.98
CA LEU A 148 23.38 24.25 6.71
C LEU A 148 23.04 23.41 7.94
N VAL A 149 23.52 23.80 9.13
CA VAL A 149 23.17 23.16 10.41
C VAL A 149 21.66 23.26 10.67
N ALA A 150 21.04 24.42 10.49
CA ALA A 150 19.60 24.59 10.65
C ALA A 150 18.78 23.71 9.70
N ALA A 151 19.20 23.58 8.43
CA ALA A 151 18.57 22.68 7.47
C ALA A 151 18.70 21.20 7.89
N VAL A 152 19.87 20.79 8.38
CA VAL A 152 20.11 19.43 8.90
C VAL A 152 19.25 19.15 10.14
N THR A 153 19.21 20.06 11.11
CA THR A 153 18.39 19.94 12.32
C THR A 153 16.88 19.89 12.02
N SER A 154 16.41 20.72 11.08
CA SER A 154 15.01 20.70 10.63
C SER A 154 14.64 19.35 10.00
N ALA A 155 15.50 18.82 9.12
CA ALA A 155 15.30 17.52 8.50
C ALA A 155 15.41 16.36 9.52
N GLN A 156 16.30 16.46 10.51
CA GLN A 156 16.45 15.52 11.62
C GLN A 156 15.17 15.44 12.46
N SER A 157 14.56 16.58 12.82
CA SER A 157 13.28 16.61 13.55
C SER A 157 12.17 15.98 12.71
N ALA A 158 12.01 16.41 11.46
CA ALA A 158 10.96 15.87 10.58
C ALA A 158 11.08 14.34 10.37
N SER A 159 12.29 13.80 10.30
CA SER A 159 12.49 12.34 10.24
C SER A 159 12.23 11.66 11.59
N ALA A 160 12.60 12.25 12.72
CA ALA A 160 12.24 11.73 14.04
C ALA A 160 10.71 11.70 14.26
N ASP A 161 9.99 12.76 13.89
CA ASP A 161 8.54 12.89 14.01
C ASP A 161 7.80 11.86 13.15
N SER A 162 8.20 11.69 11.89
CA SER A 162 7.63 10.66 11.00
C SER A 162 7.88 9.23 11.51
N ILE A 163 9.04 8.95 12.11
CA ILE A 163 9.35 7.66 12.74
C ILE A 163 8.52 7.44 14.02
N ALA A 164 8.24 8.48 14.79
CA ALA A 164 7.34 8.40 15.94
C ALA A 164 5.91 8.08 15.51
N ALA A 165 5.39 8.76 14.47
CA ALA A 165 4.09 8.47 13.89
C ALA A 165 4.00 7.04 13.33
N LEU A 166 5.03 6.57 12.62
CA LEU A 166 5.12 5.19 12.11
C LEU A 166 5.06 4.15 13.25
N LYS A 167 5.78 4.39 14.36
CA LYS A 167 5.75 3.52 15.54
C LYS A 167 4.38 3.51 16.21
N GLY A 168 3.66 4.64 16.22
CA GLY A 168 2.31 4.73 16.78
C GLY A 168 1.26 3.90 16.04
N LEU A 169 1.49 3.52 14.78
CA LEU A 169 0.53 2.77 13.98
C LEU A 169 0.60 1.24 14.16
N GLN A 170 1.73 0.68 14.63
CA GLN A 170 2.11 -0.75 14.62
C GLN A 170 0.92 -1.73 14.57
N PRO A 171 0.44 -2.11 13.36
CA PRO A 171 -0.84 -2.80 13.26
C PRO A 171 -0.68 -4.30 13.48
N THR A 172 -1.35 -4.83 14.50
CA THR A 172 -1.52 -6.27 14.68
C THR A 172 -2.45 -6.82 13.60
N ILE A 173 -2.07 -7.95 12.99
CA ILE A 173 -2.91 -8.58 11.95
C ILE A 173 -3.93 -9.51 12.62
N ASP A 174 -5.20 -9.15 12.53
CA ASP A 174 -6.32 -9.91 13.09
C ASP A 174 -7.13 -10.53 11.96
N CYS A 175 -6.83 -11.77 11.60
CA CYS A 175 -7.47 -12.48 10.49
C CYS A 175 -8.97 -12.76 10.67
N THR A 176 -9.59 -12.33 11.78
CA THR A 176 -11.05 -12.32 11.97
C THR A 176 -11.72 -11.02 11.51
N LYS A 177 -10.94 -9.96 11.21
CA LYS A 177 -11.42 -8.61 10.85
C LYS A 177 -11.02 -8.20 9.43
N ASP A 178 -11.95 -7.55 8.73
CA ASP A 178 -11.70 -7.00 7.38
C ASP A 178 -10.84 -5.72 7.38
N THR A 179 -10.54 -5.13 8.55
CA THR A 179 -9.78 -3.87 8.68
C THR A 179 -8.29 -3.99 8.42
N ASN A 180 -7.72 -5.21 8.33
CA ASN A 180 -6.29 -5.44 8.11
C ASN A 180 -5.74 -4.70 6.88
N ALA A 181 -6.50 -4.66 5.78
CA ALA A 181 -6.07 -4.01 4.54
C ALA A 181 -5.87 -2.49 4.74
N GLN A 182 -6.78 -1.84 5.46
CA GLN A 182 -6.71 -0.41 5.77
C GLN A 182 -5.53 -0.09 6.70
N ASN A 183 -5.37 -0.90 7.75
CA ASN A 183 -4.28 -0.75 8.73
C ASN A 183 -2.89 -0.93 8.08
N VAL A 184 -2.73 -1.95 7.23
CA VAL A 184 -1.47 -2.18 6.48
C VAL A 184 -1.22 -1.10 5.44
N ALA A 185 -2.26 -0.56 4.79
CA ALA A 185 -2.12 0.57 3.88
C ALA A 185 -1.65 1.85 4.60
N ALA A 186 -2.27 2.18 5.75
CA ALA A 186 -1.86 3.32 6.57
C ALA A 186 -0.40 3.20 7.05
N PHE A 187 -0.02 2.02 7.57
CA PHE A 187 1.37 1.74 7.94
C PHE A 187 2.34 1.87 6.76
N ARG A 188 1.97 1.37 5.57
CA ARG A 188 2.79 1.51 4.35
C ARG A 188 3.01 2.98 3.98
N THR A 189 1.96 3.81 4.01
CA THR A 189 2.07 5.25 3.74
C THR A 189 2.99 5.96 4.74
N ALA A 190 2.81 5.71 6.04
CA ALA A 190 3.69 6.27 7.07
C ALA A 190 5.15 5.78 6.94
N ALA A 191 5.36 4.53 6.51
CA ALA A 191 6.68 3.98 6.24
C ALA A 191 7.35 4.60 5.00
N GLN A 192 6.56 4.98 3.99
CA GLN A 192 7.05 5.72 2.83
C GLN A 192 7.47 7.15 3.22
N ASP A 193 6.60 7.90 3.92
CA ASP A 193 6.95 9.24 4.42
C ASP A 193 8.21 9.22 5.30
N SER A 194 8.29 8.29 6.27
CA SER A 194 9.50 8.11 7.10
C SER A 194 10.77 7.89 6.28
N ARG A 195 10.70 7.11 5.19
CA ARG A 195 11.86 6.90 4.31
C ARG A 195 12.22 8.16 3.53
N ASP A 196 11.23 8.96 3.14
CA ASP A 196 11.47 10.19 2.38
C ASP A 196 11.98 11.34 3.27
N LYS A 197 11.52 11.45 4.52
CA LYS A 197 12.16 12.33 5.52
C LYS A 197 13.59 11.92 5.82
N LEU A 198 13.87 10.63 5.99
CA LEU A 198 15.25 10.13 6.17
C LEU A 198 16.16 10.40 4.96
N LYS A 199 15.63 10.36 3.72
CA LYS A 199 16.38 10.80 2.53
C LYS A 199 16.68 12.30 2.58
N ALA A 200 15.71 13.13 2.99
CA ALA A 200 15.90 14.57 3.13
C ALA A 200 17.00 14.88 4.16
N TYR A 201 16.95 14.25 5.34
CA TYR A 201 17.99 14.37 6.37
C TYR A 201 19.36 13.95 5.85
N MET A 202 19.46 12.79 5.17
CA MET A 202 20.70 12.36 4.52
C MET A 202 21.20 13.36 3.45
N LYS A 203 20.30 14.01 2.70
CA LYS A 203 20.66 15.01 1.68
C LYS A 203 21.27 16.25 2.33
N SER A 204 20.58 16.88 3.28
CA SER A 204 21.09 18.07 3.98
C SER A 204 22.39 17.76 4.72
N LEU A 205 22.53 16.57 5.30
CA LEU A 205 23.76 16.15 5.96
C LEU A 205 24.93 15.99 4.98
N LYS A 206 24.68 15.54 3.75
CA LYS A 206 25.71 15.50 2.68
C LYS A 206 26.13 16.90 2.22
N GLU A 207 25.19 17.85 2.16
CA GLU A 207 25.47 19.26 1.82
C GLU A 207 26.37 19.90 2.88
N LEU A 208 26.07 19.70 4.18
CA LEU A 208 26.93 20.10 5.29
C LEU A 208 28.31 19.42 5.24
N LEU A 209 28.37 18.10 5.03
CA LEU A 209 29.64 17.37 4.89
C LEU A 209 30.51 17.93 3.76
N LYS A 210 29.89 18.27 2.63
CA LYS A 210 30.59 18.87 1.49
C LYS A 210 31.19 20.22 1.87
N ALA A 211 30.40 21.12 2.45
CA ALA A 211 30.89 22.44 2.86
C ALA A 211 32.07 22.35 3.86
N VAL A 212 31.99 21.46 4.86
CA VAL A 212 33.07 21.22 5.83
C VAL A 212 34.33 20.63 5.16
N ARG A 213 34.17 19.72 4.20
CA ARG A 213 35.29 19.16 3.42
C ARG A 213 35.96 20.21 2.54
N ASP A 214 35.16 21.00 1.83
CA ASP A 214 35.65 21.97 0.85
C ASP A 214 36.39 23.11 1.58
N ALA A 215 35.89 23.56 2.74
CA ALA A 215 36.60 24.48 3.63
C ALA A 215 38.00 23.97 4.05
N LYS A 216 38.11 22.69 4.43
CA LYS A 216 39.41 22.07 4.76
C LYS A 216 40.40 22.11 3.60
N GLN A 217 39.93 21.91 2.36
CA GLN A 217 40.80 21.98 1.18
C GLN A 217 41.33 23.40 0.97
N SER A 218 40.47 24.41 1.10
CA SER A 218 40.88 25.83 1.02
C SER A 218 41.94 26.20 2.06
N THR A 219 41.82 25.74 3.31
CA THR A 219 42.84 25.96 4.35
C THR A 219 44.19 25.37 3.96
N GLN A 220 44.22 24.15 3.39
CA GLN A 220 45.47 23.48 3.00
C GLN A 220 46.17 24.15 1.81
N THR A 221 45.43 24.79 0.91
CA THR A 221 46.03 25.55 -0.21
C THR A 221 46.73 26.80 0.29
N GLN A 222 46.12 27.57 1.21
CA GLN A 222 46.68 28.81 1.72
C GLN A 222 48.02 28.61 2.44
N THR A 223 48.12 27.59 3.31
CA THR A 223 49.38 27.30 4.05
C THR A 223 50.54 26.85 3.14
N LYS A 224 50.25 26.42 1.90
CA LYS A 224 51.30 26.06 0.94
C LYS A 224 51.86 27.29 0.23
N THR A 225 51.01 28.26 -0.13
CA THR A 225 51.44 29.45 -0.88
C THR A 225 52.29 30.41 -0.05
N GLU A 226 52.07 30.51 1.26
CA GLU A 226 52.90 31.38 2.13
C GLU A 226 54.35 30.88 2.30
N ASN A 227 54.60 29.57 2.21
CA ASN A 227 55.95 28.99 2.38
C ASN A 227 56.83 29.10 1.11
N GLU A 228 56.27 29.38 -0.06
CA GLU A 228 57.02 29.55 -1.32
C GLU A 228 57.37 31.04 -1.60
N GLY A 229 56.94 31.97 -0.74
CA GLY A 229 57.19 33.42 -0.89
C GLY A 229 58.31 34.02 -0.02
N SER A 230 58.92 33.24 0.89
CA SER A 230 59.86 33.74 1.90
C SER A 230 61.35 33.42 1.60
N THR A 231 61.77 33.59 0.35
CA THR A 231 63.19 33.58 -0.05
C THR A 231 63.47 34.69 -1.06
N ASN A 232 63.88 35.85 -0.55
CA ASN A 232 64.63 36.92 -1.24
C ASN A 232 65.37 37.74 -0.17
#